data_AF-R5GRP1-F1
#
_entry.id   AF-R5GRP1-F1
#
_cell.length_a   1.000
_cell.length_b   1.000
_cell.length_c   1.000
_cell.angle_alpha   90.00
_cell.angle_beta   90.00
_cell.angle_gamma   90.00
#
_symmetry.space_group_name_H-M   'P 1'
#
loop_
_entity.id
_entity.type
_entity.pdbx_description
1 polymer ?
#
loop_
_entity_poly.entity_id
_entity_poly.type
_entity_poly.pdbx_seq_one_letter_code
_entity_poly.pdbx_strand_id
1 'polypeptide(L)'
;MTDRIKKSDLTHIGKRLPYTVPDGFFEQFEADIWQAVQPDLHCLRARRPLLRRLVWGIVGSVAAALVIGFMLIPRAATPQAIPYSAVEQAFDNLSQEDQTYLLSTYENDPFFQY
;
A
#
# COMPACT_ATOMS: atom_id res chain seq x y z
N MET A 1 22.22 -24.58 62.47
CA MET A 1 22.58 -24.59 61.03
C MET A 1 22.42 -23.17 60.48
N THR A 2 23.17 -22.21 61.01
CA THR A 2 23.01 -20.79 60.68
C THR A 2 24.33 -20.10 60.91
N ASP A 3 25.23 -20.17 59.92
CA ASP A 3 26.18 -19.09 59.73
C ASP A 3 26.89 -19.25 58.39
N ARG A 4 26.57 -18.36 57.46
CA ARG A 4 27.47 -17.82 56.42
C ARG A 4 26.66 -17.03 55.39
N ILE A 5 26.06 -15.92 55.81
CA ILE A 5 25.94 -14.79 54.89
C ILE A 5 27.26 -14.02 55.06
N LYS A 6 28.30 -14.48 54.34
CA LYS A 6 29.55 -13.74 54.27
C LYS A 6 29.28 -12.48 53.45
N LYS A 7 29.17 -11.38 54.19
CA LYS A 7 29.27 -9.99 53.75
C LYS A 7 30.33 -9.89 52.67
N SER A 8 29.90 -9.70 51.43
CA SER A 8 30.77 -9.58 50.27
C SER A 8 31.60 -8.30 50.42
N ASP A 9 32.90 -8.47 50.18
CA ASP A 9 33.93 -7.45 50.31
C ASP A 9 33.85 -6.47 49.13
N LEU A 10 32.85 -5.57 49.17
CA LEU A 10 32.63 -4.52 48.18
C LEU A 10 33.66 -3.37 48.30
N THR A 11 34.57 -3.45 49.26
CA THR A 11 35.55 -2.40 49.57
C THR A 11 36.80 -2.43 48.67
N HIS A 12 37.08 -3.55 48.00
CA HIS A 12 38.25 -3.71 47.12
C HIS A 12 37.97 -3.53 45.62
N ILE A 13 36.72 -3.38 45.22
CA ILE A 13 36.35 -3.02 43.84
C ILE A 13 36.53 -1.50 43.68
N GLY A 14 37.69 -1.07 43.16
CA GLY A 14 37.90 0.31 42.72
C GLY A 14 36.78 0.78 41.77
N LYS A 15 36.71 2.10 41.48
CA LYS A 15 35.68 2.79 40.66
C LYS A 15 35.58 2.32 39.20
N ARG A 16 35.56 1.02 38.97
CA ARG A 16 35.24 0.38 37.71
C ARG A 16 33.73 0.48 37.56
N LEU A 17 33.29 0.95 36.39
CA LEU A 17 31.88 1.00 36.05
C LEU A 17 31.35 -0.44 36.14
N PRO A 18 30.36 -0.73 37.03
CA PRO A 18 29.90 -2.09 37.26
C PRO A 18 29.29 -2.75 36.02
N TYR A 19 28.90 -1.94 35.05
CA TYR A 19 28.36 -2.38 33.78
C TYR A 19 29.07 -1.59 32.67
N THR A 20 29.62 -2.34 31.72
CA THR A 20 30.18 -1.80 30.47
C THR A 20 29.40 -2.45 29.35
N VAL A 21 28.90 -1.65 28.42
CA VAL A 21 28.20 -2.16 27.25
C VAL A 21 29.24 -2.76 26.29
N PRO A 22 29.06 -4.02 25.86
CA PRO A 22 29.94 -4.63 24.87
C PRO A 22 29.94 -3.86 23.55
N ASP A 23 31.06 -3.86 22.86
CA ASP A 23 31.15 -3.29 21.51
C ASP A 23 30.14 -4.00 20.59
N GLY A 24 29.38 -3.24 19.81
CA GLY A 24 28.40 -3.80 18.86
C GLY A 24 27.04 -4.19 19.46
N PHE A 25 26.78 -3.91 20.75
CA PHE A 25 25.53 -4.32 21.42
C PHE A 25 24.28 -3.71 20.75
N PHE A 26 24.32 -2.42 20.42
CA PHE A 26 23.14 -1.73 19.86
C PHE A 26 22.90 -2.12 18.41
N GLU A 27 23.96 -2.39 17.65
CA GLU A 27 23.92 -2.83 16.26
C GLU A 27 23.29 -4.23 16.15
N GLN A 28 23.67 -5.14 17.05
CA GLN A 28 23.05 -6.47 17.14
C GLN A 28 21.57 -6.35 17.55
N PHE A 29 21.29 -5.52 18.54
CA PHE A 29 19.92 -5.30 19.02
C PHE A 29 19.00 -4.72 17.93
N GLU A 30 19.49 -3.78 17.13
CA GLU A 30 18.73 -3.21 16.00
C GLU A 30 18.45 -4.28 14.93
N ALA A 31 19.45 -5.07 14.56
CA ALA A 31 19.29 -6.16 13.60
C ALA A 31 18.26 -7.19 14.06
N ASP A 32 18.29 -7.55 15.35
CA ASP A 32 17.34 -8.48 15.96
C ASP A 32 15.90 -7.94 15.91
N ILE A 33 15.71 -6.64 16.22
CA ILE A 33 14.38 -5.99 16.12
C ILE A 33 13.91 -5.99 14.67
N TRP A 34 14.77 -5.62 13.73
CA TRP A 34 14.40 -5.57 12.31
C TRP A 34 13.99 -6.95 11.78
N GLN A 35 14.64 -8.01 12.27
CA GLN A 35 14.27 -9.38 11.95
C GLN A 35 12.96 -9.82 12.62
N ALA A 36 12.69 -9.37 13.84
CA ALA A 36 11.47 -9.69 14.57
C ALA A 36 10.23 -8.95 14.03
N VAL A 37 10.40 -7.74 13.50
CA VAL A 37 9.29 -6.91 12.95
C VAL A 37 8.98 -7.25 11.50
N GLN A 38 9.89 -7.90 10.77
CA GLN A 38 9.60 -8.38 9.42
C GLN A 38 8.43 -9.39 9.46
N PRO A 39 7.35 -9.16 8.70
CA PRO A 39 6.22 -10.07 8.72
C PRO A 39 6.64 -11.45 8.18
N ASP A 40 6.29 -12.51 8.91
CA ASP A 40 6.57 -13.90 8.57
C ASP A 40 5.85 -14.33 7.27
N LEU A 41 6.41 -13.94 6.13
CA LEU A 41 5.91 -14.32 4.80
C LEU A 41 6.09 -15.83 4.52
N HIS A 42 6.79 -16.55 5.40
CA HIS A 42 7.10 -17.96 5.25
C HIS A 42 5.91 -18.91 5.50
N CYS A 43 4.94 -18.52 6.31
CA CYS A 43 3.73 -19.34 6.56
C CYS A 43 2.85 -19.49 5.30
N LEU A 44 2.96 -18.58 4.33
CA LEU A 44 2.16 -18.63 3.09
C LEU A 44 2.76 -19.54 2.01
N ARG A 45 3.96 -20.09 2.24
CA ARG A 45 4.73 -20.77 1.19
C ARG A 45 4.60 -22.29 1.17
N ALA A 46 3.99 -22.92 2.18
CA ALA A 46 4.13 -24.37 2.40
C ALA A 46 2.92 -25.27 2.04
N ARG A 47 1.93 -24.83 1.25
CA ARG A 47 0.82 -25.71 0.79
C ARG A 47 0.48 -25.60 -0.70
N ARG A 48 1.45 -25.85 -1.61
CA ARG A 48 1.24 -25.59 -3.05
C ARG A 48 1.43 -26.73 -4.09
N PRO A 49 1.87 -27.98 -3.82
CA PRO A 49 2.02 -28.93 -4.92
C PRO A 49 0.75 -29.74 -5.27
N LEU A 50 -0.16 -30.04 -4.33
CA LEU A 50 -1.38 -30.84 -4.62
C LEU A 50 -2.52 -30.04 -5.28
N LEU A 51 -2.65 -28.74 -4.95
CA LEU A 51 -3.60 -27.83 -5.61
C LEU A 51 -3.22 -27.50 -7.07
N ARG A 52 -1.94 -27.64 -7.43
CA ARG A 52 -1.44 -27.35 -8.79
C ARG A 52 -1.94 -28.36 -9.83
N ARG A 53 -2.15 -29.63 -9.46
CA ARG A 53 -2.68 -30.65 -10.39
C ARG A 53 -4.18 -30.48 -10.67
N LEU A 54 -4.94 -29.87 -9.76
CA LEU A 54 -6.35 -29.56 -10.00
C LEU A 54 -6.54 -28.34 -10.93
N VAL A 55 -5.66 -27.34 -10.82
CA VAL A 55 -5.76 -26.07 -11.58
C VAL A 55 -5.40 -26.24 -13.07
N TRP A 56 -4.55 -27.20 -13.43
CA TRP A 56 -4.18 -27.43 -14.84
C TRP A 56 -5.28 -28.10 -15.68
N GLY A 57 -6.36 -28.61 -15.06
CA GLY A 57 -7.50 -29.17 -15.77
C GLY A 57 -8.46 -28.12 -16.38
N ILE A 58 -8.35 -26.84 -16.01
CA ILE A 58 -9.37 -25.81 -16.34
C ILE A 58 -8.81 -24.68 -17.25
N VAL A 59 -7.50 -24.47 -17.32
CA VAL A 59 -6.89 -23.29 -18.00
C VAL A 59 -6.81 -23.42 -19.54
N GLY A 60 -7.13 -24.58 -20.11
CA GLY A 60 -7.04 -24.81 -21.56
C GLY A 60 -8.05 -24.05 -22.44
N SER A 61 -9.18 -23.55 -21.92
CA SER A 61 -10.25 -22.98 -22.78
C SER A 61 -10.31 -21.45 -22.84
N VAL A 62 -9.66 -20.73 -21.93
CA VAL A 62 -9.84 -19.26 -21.83
C VAL A 62 -9.08 -18.51 -22.93
N ALA A 63 -7.89 -18.99 -23.33
CA ALA A 63 -7.02 -18.24 -24.25
C ALA A 63 -7.59 -18.13 -25.68
N ALA A 64 -8.25 -19.17 -26.21
CA ALA A 64 -8.81 -19.15 -27.56
C ALA A 64 -10.01 -18.20 -27.69
N ALA A 65 -10.85 -18.11 -26.65
CA ALA A 65 -12.02 -17.23 -26.64
C ALA A 65 -11.64 -15.74 -26.67
N LEU A 66 -10.53 -15.36 -26.00
CA LEU A 66 -10.08 -13.96 -25.96
C LEU A 66 -9.61 -13.45 -27.33
N VAL A 67 -8.95 -14.29 -28.13
CA VAL A 67 -8.45 -13.89 -29.47
C VAL A 67 -9.60 -13.65 -30.44
N ILE A 68 -10.61 -14.53 -30.46
CA ILE A 68 -11.80 -14.35 -31.31
C ILE A 68 -12.62 -13.14 -30.85
N GLY A 69 -12.76 -12.96 -29.52
CA GLY A 69 -13.43 -11.80 -28.94
C GLY A 69 -12.77 -10.49 -29.37
N PHE A 70 -11.45 -10.38 -29.31
CA PHE A 70 -10.73 -9.15 -29.67
C PHE A 70 -10.83 -8.80 -31.16
N MET A 71 -10.94 -9.80 -32.05
CA MET A 71 -11.05 -9.58 -33.50
C MET A 71 -12.44 -9.08 -33.92
N LEU A 72 -13.48 -9.36 -33.12
CA LEU A 72 -14.87 -8.95 -33.39
C LEU A 72 -15.26 -7.61 -32.72
N ILE A 73 -14.37 -7.00 -31.92
CA ILE A 73 -14.64 -5.69 -31.34
C ILE A 73 -14.50 -4.63 -32.44
N PRO A 74 -15.57 -3.88 -32.79
CA PRO A 74 -15.45 -2.79 -33.74
C PRO A 74 -14.45 -1.77 -33.18
N ARG A 75 -13.41 -1.45 -33.95
CA ARG A 75 -12.43 -0.42 -33.58
C ARG A 75 -13.18 0.85 -33.23
N ALA A 76 -13.15 1.22 -31.95
CA ALA A 76 -13.83 2.38 -31.43
C ALA A 76 -13.40 3.61 -32.22
N ALA A 77 -14.38 4.36 -32.71
CA ALA A 77 -14.19 5.61 -33.43
C ALA A 77 -13.31 6.55 -32.59
N THR A 78 -12.39 7.22 -33.26
CA THR A 78 -11.53 8.25 -32.66
C THR A 78 -12.38 9.27 -31.90
N PRO A 79 -12.00 9.68 -30.67
CA PRO A 79 -12.76 10.67 -29.92
C PRO A 79 -12.76 11.99 -30.69
N GLN A 80 -13.93 12.37 -31.20
CA GLN A 80 -14.11 13.66 -31.86
C GLN A 80 -14.13 14.74 -30.78
N ALA A 81 -13.41 15.83 -30.99
CA ALA A 81 -13.43 16.98 -30.10
C ALA A 81 -14.86 17.54 -30.03
N ILE A 82 -15.41 17.67 -28.82
CA ILE A 82 -16.77 18.19 -28.62
C ILE A 82 -16.77 19.69 -28.96
N PRO A 83 -17.62 20.14 -29.90
CA PRO A 83 -17.68 21.55 -30.28
C PRO A 83 -18.32 22.38 -29.17
N TYR A 84 -17.94 23.66 -29.07
CA TYR A 84 -18.45 24.58 -28.04
C TYR A 84 -19.99 24.71 -28.07
N SER A 85 -20.60 24.62 -29.25
CA SER A 85 -22.06 24.65 -29.41
C SER A 85 -22.78 23.49 -28.70
N ALA A 86 -22.15 22.32 -28.60
CA ALA A 86 -22.71 21.19 -27.87
C ALA A 86 -22.68 21.41 -26.35
N VAL A 87 -21.72 22.21 -25.87
CA VAL A 87 -21.64 22.63 -24.47
C VAL A 87 -22.73 23.64 -24.15
N GLU A 88 -22.95 24.64 -25.01
CA GLU A 88 -24.06 25.60 -24.87
C GLU A 88 -25.42 24.88 -24.83
N GLN A 89 -25.63 23.94 -25.76
CA GLN A 89 -26.87 23.17 -25.78
C GLN A 89 -27.04 22.31 -24.52
N ALA A 90 -25.97 21.72 -23.99
CA ALA A 90 -26.04 20.97 -22.73
C ALA A 90 -26.38 21.89 -21.56
N PHE A 91 -25.88 23.13 -21.56
CA PHE A 91 -26.18 24.12 -20.54
C PHE A 91 -27.65 24.58 -20.59
N ASP A 92 -28.18 24.84 -21.78
CA ASP A 92 -29.59 25.23 -21.96
C ASP A 92 -30.58 24.14 -21.52
N ASN A 93 -30.17 22.87 -21.58
CA ASN A 93 -30.98 21.74 -21.13
C ASN A 93 -30.98 21.55 -19.60
N LEU A 94 -30.14 22.26 -18.84
CA LEU A 94 -30.14 22.19 -17.37
C LEU A 94 -31.33 22.96 -16.77
N SER A 95 -31.65 22.66 -15.50
CA SER A 95 -32.62 23.46 -14.76
C SER A 95 -32.08 24.86 -14.48
N GLN A 96 -32.97 25.83 -14.30
CA GLN A 96 -32.55 27.21 -14.05
C GLN A 96 -31.76 27.38 -12.74
N GLU A 97 -32.05 26.54 -11.74
CA GLU A 97 -31.31 26.52 -10.47
C GLU A 97 -29.88 26.01 -10.69
N ASP A 98 -29.72 24.91 -11.44
CA ASP A 98 -28.41 24.33 -11.75
C ASP A 98 -27.55 25.28 -12.61
N GLN A 99 -28.16 25.95 -13.59
CA GLN A 99 -27.47 26.97 -14.39
C GLN A 99 -26.93 28.10 -13.51
N THR A 100 -27.74 28.59 -12.58
CA THR A 100 -27.36 29.67 -11.65
C THR A 100 -26.29 29.21 -10.67
N TYR A 101 -26.36 27.96 -10.20
CA TYR A 101 -25.35 27.37 -9.33
C TYR A 101 -23.99 27.28 -10.03
N LEU A 102 -23.95 26.83 -11.29
CA LEU A 102 -22.69 26.74 -12.04
C LEU A 102 -22.07 28.12 -12.29
N LEU A 103 -22.88 29.11 -12.67
CA LEU A 103 -22.41 30.48 -12.86
C LEU A 103 -21.90 31.09 -11.55
N SER A 104 -22.64 30.96 -10.46
CA SER A 104 -22.22 31.46 -9.16
C SER A 104 -20.98 30.74 -8.62
N THR A 105 -20.80 29.46 -8.92
CA THR A 105 -19.57 28.73 -8.57
C THR A 105 -18.36 29.33 -9.31
N TYR A 106 -18.52 29.69 -10.58
CA TYR A 106 -17.46 30.33 -11.36
C TYR A 106 -17.16 31.76 -10.88
N GLU A 107 -18.18 32.55 -10.55
CA GLU A 107 -18.02 33.92 -10.02
C GLU A 107 -17.35 33.94 -8.64
N ASN A 108 -17.66 32.96 -7.79
CA ASN A 108 -17.06 32.81 -6.47
C ASN A 108 -15.73 32.04 -6.50
N ASP A 109 -15.21 31.71 -7.69
CA ASP A 109 -13.93 31.04 -7.81
C ASP A 109 -12.77 32.00 -7.44
N PRO A 110 -11.96 31.69 -6.42
CA PRO A 110 -10.81 32.51 -6.03
C PRO A 110 -9.74 32.66 -7.12
N PHE A 111 -9.77 31.84 -8.18
CA PHE A 111 -8.83 31.97 -9.30
C PHE A 111 -9.05 33.22 -10.16
N PHE A 112 -10.25 33.83 -10.15
CA PHE A 112 -10.58 34.99 -10.99
C PHE A 112 -10.79 36.30 -10.20
N GLN A 113 -10.61 36.30 -8.88
CA GLN A 113 -10.74 37.49 -8.03
C GLN A 113 -9.36 38.12 -7.74
N TYR A 114 -8.98 39.14 -8.50
CA TYR A 114 -7.85 40.05 -8.24
C TYR A 114 -8.33 41.50 -8.10
#